data_AF-A0A382ZGB3-F1
#
_entry.id   AF-A0A382ZGB3-F1
#
_cell.length_a   1.000
_cell.length_b   1.000
_cell.length_c   1.000
_cell.angle_alpha   90.00
_cell.angle_beta   90.00
_cell.angle_gamma   90.00
#
_symmetry.space_group_name_H-M   'P 1'
#
loop_
_entity.id
_entity.type
_entity.pdbx_description
1 polymer ?
#
loop_
_entity_poly.entity_id
_entity_poly.type
_entity_poly.pdbx_seq_one_letter_code
_entity_poly.pdbx_strand_id
1 'polypeptide(L)'
;IMTRYKNKLVYDSNTGEVRDDRRHQSMLEDYWLPRREGGRGTEITTLPPGENLGEMADVDYFQKKLYKSLNVPVSRLEQDAGFQLGRSTEISRDEVKFSRFIERLRNRFNGLFDTCLEKHLILKGIITLNDWRMIQHGIHYEWQTDSHFAELKEAEMLQERLNLLQSMNFADEIIGNFYSKEHVRKRILKQSQEEIEQIDKEIEAEKAAAPAEPEDEFQSFKPKSGKPLKESKIHNLKERISNVG
;
A
#
# COMPACT_ATOMS: atom_id res chain seq x y z
N ILE A 1 -2.01 42.36 57.68
CA ILE A 1 -3.16 41.55 57.21
C ILE A 1 -2.71 40.44 56.26
N MET A 2 -2.02 40.73 55.15
CA MET A 2 -1.61 39.71 54.17
C MET A 2 -0.79 38.55 54.75
N THR A 3 0.14 38.78 55.68
CA THR A 3 0.98 37.71 56.23
C THR A 3 0.23 36.76 57.19
N ARG A 4 -0.93 37.17 57.75
CA ARG A 4 -1.70 36.36 58.70
C ARG A 4 -2.82 35.53 58.06
N TYR A 5 -3.35 35.96 56.91
CA TYR A 5 -4.46 35.31 56.21
C TYR A 5 -4.06 34.60 54.90
N LYS A 6 -2.77 34.59 54.55
CA LYS A 6 -2.26 33.87 53.40
C LYS A 6 -2.09 32.39 53.77
N ASN A 7 -2.97 31.53 53.27
CA ASN A 7 -2.70 30.09 53.25
C ASN A 7 -1.68 29.79 52.14
N LYS A 8 -0.69 28.94 52.42
CA LYS A 8 0.25 28.42 51.42
C LYS A 8 0.28 26.90 51.54
N LEU A 9 -0.86 26.28 51.24
CA LEU A 9 -0.94 24.85 51.05
C LEU A 9 -0.26 24.53 49.71
N VAL A 10 0.95 23.96 49.76
CA VAL A 10 1.71 23.63 48.55
C VAL A 10 1.57 22.14 48.31
N TYR A 11 0.99 21.78 47.18
CA TYR A 11 1.05 20.42 46.67
C TYR A 11 2.46 20.16 46.13
N ASP A 12 3.17 19.16 46.67
CA ASP A 12 4.44 18.70 46.10
C ASP A 12 4.14 17.71 44.96
N SER A 13 4.41 18.13 43.72
CA SER A 13 4.15 17.32 42.53
C SER A 13 5.01 16.05 42.44
N ASN A 14 6.08 15.95 43.21
CA ASN A 14 6.99 14.80 43.16
C ASN A 14 6.57 13.68 44.13
N THR A 15 6.10 14.04 45.32
CA THR A 15 5.72 13.07 46.36
C THR A 15 4.21 12.88 46.47
N GLY A 16 3.42 13.77 45.87
CA GLY A 16 1.96 13.77 45.99
C GLY A 16 1.46 14.15 47.38
N GLU A 17 2.36 14.55 48.29
CA GLU A 17 2.02 14.99 49.62
C GLU A 17 1.68 16.48 49.61
N VAL A 18 0.69 16.85 50.42
CA VAL A 18 0.39 18.24 50.70
C VAL A 18 1.34 18.69 51.80
N ARG A 19 2.32 19.53 51.45
CA ARG A 19 3.20 20.15 52.44
C ARG A 19 2.44 21.26 53.15
N ASP A 20 1.87 20.90 54.29
CA ASP A 20 1.43 21.84 55.32
C ASP A 20 2.43 21.79 56.48
N ASP A 21 2.99 22.93 56.86
CA ASP A 21 3.87 23.04 58.04
C ASP A 21 3.06 22.91 59.36
N ARG A 22 1.73 22.73 59.29
CA ARG A 22 0.84 22.52 60.44
C ARG A 22 0.41 21.07 60.56
N ARG A 23 0.60 20.52 61.77
CA ARG A 23 0.58 19.08 62.08
C ARG A 23 -0.80 18.40 62.07
N HIS A 24 -1.89 19.12 61.74
CA HIS A 24 -3.25 18.60 61.77
C HIS A 24 -4.02 19.09 60.55
N GLN A 25 -4.46 18.17 59.69
CA GLN A 25 -5.40 18.45 58.60
C GLN A 25 -6.73 18.92 59.21
N SER A 26 -6.91 20.22 59.37
CA SER A 26 -8.23 20.79 59.67
C SER A 26 -9.09 20.67 58.43
N MET A 27 -10.29 20.09 58.55
CA MET A 27 -11.23 20.02 57.43
C MET A 27 -11.80 21.39 57.02
N LEU A 28 -11.72 22.37 57.92
CA LEU A 28 -12.26 23.72 57.71
C LEU A 28 -11.15 24.76 57.89
N GLU A 29 -11.17 25.76 57.01
CA GLU A 29 -10.31 26.94 57.08
C GLU A 29 -11.08 28.11 57.70
N ASP A 30 -10.62 28.62 58.84
CA ASP A 30 -11.24 29.75 59.51
C ASP A 30 -10.55 31.07 59.14
N TYR A 31 -11.31 31.97 58.49
CA TYR A 31 -10.87 33.33 58.17
C TYR A 31 -11.66 34.35 58.99
N TRP A 32 -10.97 35.21 59.74
CA TRP A 32 -11.59 36.31 60.48
C TRP A 32 -11.09 37.67 59.99
N LEU A 33 -11.95 38.57 59.52
CA LEU A 33 -11.55 39.91 59.08
C LEU A 33 -12.24 40.99 59.93
N PRO A 34 -11.49 41.93 60.53
CA PRO A 34 -12.07 43.03 61.27
C PRO A 34 -12.80 43.98 60.32
N ARG A 35 -14.07 44.26 60.59
CA ARG A 35 -14.84 45.31 59.92
C ARG A 35 -14.83 46.56 60.79
N ARG A 36 -14.49 47.71 60.21
CA ARG A 36 -14.75 49.02 60.83
C ARG A 36 -16.21 49.39 60.55
N GLU A 37 -16.92 49.94 61.54
CA GLU A 37 -18.37 50.16 61.49
C GLU A 37 -18.88 50.75 60.16
N GLY A 38 -20.03 50.23 59.70
CA GLY A 38 -20.82 50.79 58.61
C GLY A 38 -20.41 50.45 57.16
N GLY A 39 -19.22 49.89 56.92
CA GLY A 39 -18.71 49.66 55.56
C GLY A 39 -18.64 48.18 55.13
N ARG A 40 -19.18 47.84 53.95
CA ARG A 40 -18.97 46.55 53.24
C ARG A 40 -17.59 46.42 52.59
N GLY A 41 -16.58 47.19 53.01
CA GLY A 41 -15.31 47.34 52.29
C GLY A 41 -14.36 46.13 52.31
N THR A 42 -14.61 45.11 53.12
CA THR A 42 -13.77 43.90 53.20
C THR A 42 -14.60 42.65 52.93
N GLU A 43 -14.48 42.10 51.72
CA GLU A 43 -15.14 40.87 51.27
C GLU A 43 -14.11 39.88 50.69
N ILE A 44 -14.46 38.59 50.72
CA ILE A 44 -13.70 37.52 50.06
C ILE A 44 -14.50 37.12 48.83
N THR A 45 -13.98 37.43 47.65
CA THR A 45 -14.54 37.00 46.36
C THR A 45 -13.69 35.84 45.84
N THR A 46 -14.30 34.68 45.63
CA THR A 46 -13.63 33.57 44.94
C THR A 46 -13.59 33.86 43.45
N LEU A 47 -12.46 33.57 42.81
CA LEU A 47 -12.36 33.60 41.35
C LEU A 47 -13.04 32.34 40.79
N PRO A 48 -13.75 32.42 39.66
CA PRO A 48 -14.35 31.25 39.04
C PRO A 48 -13.25 30.23 38.71
N PRO A 49 -13.48 28.93 38.98
CA PRO A 49 -12.56 27.87 38.55
C PRO A 49 -12.54 27.80 37.02
N GLY A 50 -11.45 27.31 36.42
CA GLY A 50 -11.40 27.11 34.98
C GLY A 50 -12.39 26.03 34.54
N GLU A 51 -13.48 26.39 33.87
CA GLU A 51 -14.54 25.46 33.44
C GLU A 51 -14.21 24.73 32.12
N ASN A 52 -13.32 25.27 31.28
CA ASN A 52 -13.15 24.81 29.89
C ASN A 52 -11.89 23.96 29.61
N LEU A 53 -11.34 23.26 30.61
CA LEU A 53 -10.16 22.39 30.39
C LEU A 53 -10.48 21.07 29.63
N GLY A 54 -11.77 20.79 29.37
CA GLY A 54 -12.22 19.57 28.69
C GLY A 54 -12.45 19.70 27.19
N GLU A 55 -12.49 20.92 26.64
CA GLU A 55 -12.71 21.12 25.20
C GLU A 55 -11.39 21.00 24.43
N MET A 56 -10.99 19.77 24.14
CA MET A 56 -9.79 19.48 23.32
C MET A 56 -10.04 19.58 21.81
N ALA A 57 -11.27 19.90 21.39
CA ALA A 57 -11.68 19.94 19.99
C ALA A 57 -10.83 20.89 19.14
N ASP A 58 -10.44 22.05 19.69
CA ASP A 58 -9.58 23.02 19.00
C ASP A 58 -8.16 22.47 18.82
N VAL A 59 -7.64 21.78 19.84
CA VAL A 59 -6.31 21.18 19.80
C VAL A 59 -6.26 20.08 18.74
N ASP A 60 -7.28 19.21 18.71
CA ASP A 60 -7.42 18.16 17.70
C ASP A 60 -7.55 18.77 16.29
N TYR A 61 -8.29 19.86 16.14
CA TYR A 61 -8.39 20.57 14.86
C TYR A 61 -7.02 21.04 14.36
N PHE A 62 -6.23 21.69 15.21
CA PHE A 62 -4.88 22.14 14.85
C PHE A 62 -3.92 20.98 14.59
N GLN A 63 -4.02 19.90 15.36
CA GLN A 63 -3.23 18.69 15.15
C GLN A 63 -3.51 18.08 13.76
N LYS A 64 -4.78 17.88 13.40
CA LYS A 64 -5.16 17.35 12.08
C LYS A 64 -4.70 18.27 10.95
N LYS A 65 -4.78 19.58 11.15
CA LYS A 65 -4.31 20.57 10.15
C LYS A 65 -2.79 20.54 9.99
N LEU A 66 -2.06 20.40 11.09
CA LEU A 66 -0.60 20.23 11.08
C LEU A 66 -0.22 18.95 10.33
N TYR A 67 -0.86 17.82 10.62
CA TYR A 67 -0.60 16.56 9.95
C TYR A 67 -0.83 16.62 8.44
N LYS A 68 -1.90 17.28 7.99
CA LYS A 68 -2.14 17.52 6.56
C LYS A 68 -1.06 18.40 5.90
N SER A 69 -0.41 19.28 6.66
CA SER A 69 0.66 20.15 6.14
C SER A 69 2.00 19.44 5.94
N LEU A 70 2.22 18.28 6.57
CA LEU A 70 3.48 17.56 6.52
C LEU A 70 3.69 16.75 5.22
N ASN A 71 2.74 16.80 4.28
CA ASN A 71 2.75 15.99 3.04
C ASN A 71 2.86 14.47 3.27
N VAL A 72 2.52 14.00 4.47
CA VAL A 72 2.46 12.59 4.84
C VAL A 72 1.00 12.13 4.74
N PRO A 73 0.72 10.90 4.25
CA PRO A 73 -0.63 10.36 4.21
C PRO A 73 -1.31 10.36 5.58
N VAL A 74 -2.56 10.82 5.62
CA VAL A 74 -3.36 10.86 6.86
C VAL A 74 -3.55 9.46 7.43
N SER A 75 -3.63 8.43 6.58
CA SER A 75 -3.69 7.01 6.96
C SER A 75 -2.50 6.53 7.81
N ARG A 76 -1.34 7.20 7.74
CA ARG A 76 -0.16 6.88 8.56
C ARG A 76 -0.19 7.57 9.92
N LEU A 77 -0.94 8.68 10.04
CA LEU A 77 -0.92 9.58 11.20
C LEU A 77 -2.17 9.46 12.07
N GLU A 78 -3.33 9.21 11.46
CA GLU A 78 -4.59 9.00 12.16
C GLU A 78 -4.88 7.50 12.22
N GLN A 79 -4.80 6.92 13.42
CA GLN A 79 -5.19 5.52 13.68
C GLN A 79 -6.71 5.31 13.81
N ASP A 80 -7.51 6.37 13.64
CA ASP A 80 -8.98 6.30 13.74
C ASP A 80 -9.65 5.57 12.58
N ALA A 81 -8.91 5.28 11.50
CA ALA A 81 -9.35 4.32 10.51
C ALA A 81 -9.19 2.92 11.12
N GLY A 82 -10.26 2.42 11.74
CA GLY A 82 -10.35 1.07 12.30
C GLY A 82 -9.64 0.08 11.39
N PHE A 83 -8.62 -0.57 11.93
CA PHE A 83 -7.76 -1.53 11.25
C PHE A 83 -8.62 -2.64 10.63
N GLN A 84 -8.98 -2.49 9.35
CA GLN A 84 -9.67 -3.52 8.58
C GLN A 84 -8.66 -4.60 8.21
N LEU A 85 -8.32 -5.43 9.18
CA LEU A 85 -7.55 -6.64 8.99
C LEU A 85 -8.32 -7.55 8.01
N GLY A 86 -7.84 -7.65 6.77
CA GLY A 86 -8.34 -8.64 5.82
C GLY A 86 -8.57 -8.16 4.39
N ARG A 87 -8.47 -6.85 4.11
CA ARG A 87 -8.40 -6.35 2.73
C ARG A 87 -7.28 -5.33 2.60
N SER A 88 -6.10 -5.80 2.22
CA SER A 88 -4.97 -4.96 1.77
C SER A 88 -5.25 -4.23 0.44
N THR A 89 -6.51 -4.20 -0.02
CA THR A 89 -6.94 -3.70 -1.34
C THR A 89 -7.05 -2.19 -1.43
N GLU A 90 -6.72 -1.46 -0.37
CA GLU A 90 -6.56 -0.01 -0.46
C GLU A 90 -5.08 0.33 -0.60
N ILE A 91 -4.52 0.05 -1.80
CA ILE A 91 -3.55 0.98 -2.35
C ILE A 91 -4.28 2.32 -2.48
N SER A 92 -4.30 3.07 -1.39
CA SER A 92 -4.96 4.35 -1.35
C SER A 92 -4.27 5.24 -2.39
N ARG A 93 -5.07 6.00 -3.13
CA ARG A 93 -4.60 7.07 -4.01
C ARG A 93 -3.55 7.95 -3.32
N ASP A 94 -3.66 8.09 -2.01
CA ASP A 94 -2.77 8.92 -1.21
C ASP A 94 -1.39 8.27 -1.00
N GLU A 95 -1.28 6.93 -0.95
CA GLU A 95 0.01 6.21 -0.91
C GLU A 95 0.73 6.32 -2.27
N VAL A 96 0.00 6.26 -3.39
CA VAL A 96 0.58 6.47 -4.73
C VAL A 96 1.13 7.90 -4.88
N LYS A 97 0.40 8.91 -4.36
CA LYS A 97 0.87 10.29 -4.33
C LYS A 97 2.12 10.45 -3.46
N PHE A 98 2.15 9.78 -2.31
CA PHE A 98 3.30 9.80 -1.41
C PHE A 98 4.53 9.13 -2.04
N SER A 99 4.37 7.98 -2.69
CA SER A 99 5.46 7.33 -3.44
C SER A 99 6.05 8.27 -4.50
N ARG A 100 5.21 8.92 -5.33
CA ARG A 100 5.65 9.94 -6.30
C ARG A 100 6.30 11.16 -5.65
N PHE A 101 5.91 11.51 -4.44
CA PHE A 101 6.57 12.58 -3.67
C PHE A 101 7.97 12.17 -3.24
N ILE A 102 8.14 10.95 -2.71
CA ILE A 102 9.45 10.38 -2.35
C ILE A 102 10.35 10.21 -3.58
N GLU A 103 9.82 9.75 -4.71
CA GLU A 103 10.56 9.66 -5.98
C GLU A 103 11.10 11.02 -6.43
N ARG A 104 10.32 12.10 -6.29
CA ARG A 104 10.80 13.46 -6.59
C ARG A 104 11.91 13.92 -5.65
N LEU A 105 11.83 13.57 -4.37
CA LEU A 105 12.90 13.85 -3.41
C LEU A 105 14.16 13.08 -3.75
N ARG A 106 14.04 11.79 -4.09
CA ARG A 106 15.14 10.93 -4.55
C ARG A 106 15.80 11.49 -5.80
N ASN A 107 15.03 11.92 -6.80
CA ASN A 107 15.56 12.55 -8.00
C ASN A 107 16.33 13.84 -7.71
N ARG A 108 15.87 14.65 -6.75
CA ARG A 108 16.61 15.84 -6.31
C ARG A 108 17.89 15.45 -5.54
N PHE A 109 17.85 14.37 -4.77
CA PHE A 109 19.00 13.85 -4.05
C PHE A 109 20.03 13.21 -5.01
N ASN A 110 19.61 12.62 -6.13
CA ASN A 110 20.51 12.08 -7.15
C ASN A 110 21.51 13.10 -7.67
N GLY A 111 21.14 14.38 -7.74
CA GLY A 111 22.07 15.44 -8.12
C GLY A 111 23.28 15.56 -7.17
N LEU A 112 23.14 15.16 -5.89
CA LEU A 112 24.28 15.04 -4.97
C LEU A 112 25.23 13.93 -5.43
N PHE A 113 24.69 12.76 -5.79
CA PHE A 113 25.51 11.66 -6.30
C PHE A 113 26.23 12.01 -7.60
N ASP A 114 25.56 12.72 -8.52
CA ASP A 114 26.19 13.23 -9.73
C ASP A 114 27.41 14.09 -9.40
N THR A 115 27.26 15.07 -8.52
CA THR A 115 28.37 15.97 -8.15
C THR A 115 29.50 15.23 -7.44
N CYS A 116 29.20 14.29 -6.55
CA CYS A 116 30.19 13.48 -5.86
C CYS A 116 30.96 12.59 -6.85
N LEU A 117 30.26 11.95 -7.78
CA LEU A 117 30.82 11.02 -8.75
C LEU A 117 31.66 11.76 -9.80
N GLU A 118 31.21 12.92 -10.26
CA GLU A 118 31.97 13.85 -11.10
C GLU A 118 33.34 14.16 -10.48
N LYS A 119 33.34 14.70 -9.24
CA LYS A 119 34.59 15.10 -8.58
C LYS A 119 35.50 13.90 -8.31
N HIS A 120 34.93 12.76 -7.90
CA HIS A 120 35.72 11.56 -7.63
C HIS A 120 36.42 11.02 -8.88
N LEU A 121 35.71 10.91 -10.00
CA LEU A 121 36.28 10.35 -11.24
C LEU A 121 37.32 11.28 -11.89
N ILE A 122 37.10 12.60 -11.81
CA ILE A 122 38.07 13.60 -12.31
C ILE A 122 39.34 13.58 -11.45
N LEU A 123 39.21 13.55 -10.12
CA LEU A 123 40.37 13.51 -9.21
C LEU A 123 41.19 12.23 -9.35
N LYS A 124 40.54 11.10 -9.67
CA LYS A 124 41.24 9.84 -9.98
C LYS A 124 41.84 9.80 -11.40
N GLY A 125 41.56 10.78 -12.25
CA GLY A 125 42.06 10.83 -13.63
C GLY A 125 41.48 9.76 -14.55
N ILE A 126 40.31 9.22 -14.23
CA ILE A 126 39.65 8.17 -15.06
C ILE A 126 38.93 8.82 -16.26
N ILE A 127 38.32 9.99 -16.04
CA ILE A 127 37.55 10.72 -17.06
C ILE A 127 37.95 12.20 -17.09
N THR A 128 37.74 12.85 -18.23
CA THR A 128 37.86 14.31 -18.35
C THR A 128 36.52 15.00 -18.09
N LEU A 129 36.55 16.33 -17.88
CA LEU A 129 35.33 17.13 -17.70
C LEU A 129 34.38 17.06 -18.92
N ASN A 130 34.94 16.93 -20.12
CA ASN A 130 34.15 16.83 -21.34
C ASN A 130 33.44 15.47 -21.44
N ASP A 131 34.11 14.39 -21.03
CA ASP A 131 33.52 13.05 -21.02
C ASP A 131 32.37 12.97 -20.01
N TRP A 132 32.52 13.61 -18.85
CA TRP A 132 31.46 13.66 -17.85
C TRP A 132 30.16 14.25 -18.39
N ARG A 133 30.23 15.32 -19.19
CA ARG A 133 29.03 15.94 -19.81
C ARG A 133 28.30 15.00 -20.75
N MET A 134 29.01 14.06 -21.38
CA MET A 134 28.40 13.05 -22.25
C MET A 134 27.78 11.91 -21.43
N ILE A 135 28.46 11.50 -20.37
CA ILE A 135 28.06 10.35 -19.54
C ILE A 135 26.90 10.70 -18.60
N GLN A 136 26.87 11.92 -18.05
CA GLN A 136 25.91 12.33 -17.02
C GLN A 136 24.45 12.03 -17.41
N HIS A 137 24.09 12.23 -18.69
CA HIS A 137 22.73 11.99 -19.17
C HIS A 137 22.33 10.50 -19.26
N GLY A 138 23.30 9.59 -19.30
CA GLY A 138 23.07 8.14 -19.36
C GLY A 138 23.12 7.46 -17.99
N ILE A 139 23.40 8.19 -16.92
CA ILE A 139 23.44 7.62 -15.56
C ILE A 139 22.03 7.64 -14.98
N HIS A 140 21.55 6.47 -14.60
CA HIS A 140 20.31 6.31 -13.86
C HIS A 140 20.60 5.69 -12.50
N TYR A 141 20.16 6.36 -11.44
CA TYR A 141 20.25 5.85 -10.08
C TYR A 141 18.97 5.12 -9.72
N GLU A 142 19.08 3.83 -9.47
CA GLU A 142 17.99 3.01 -8.97
C GLU A 142 18.05 2.95 -7.44
N TRP A 143 16.95 3.31 -6.81
CA TRP A 143 16.80 3.24 -5.35
C TRP A 143 16.11 1.94 -4.99
N GLN A 144 16.62 1.26 -3.97
CA GLN A 144 15.93 0.11 -3.44
C GLN A 144 14.56 0.56 -2.85
N THR A 145 13.48 -0.05 -3.32
CA THR A 145 12.13 0.08 -2.79
C THR A 145 11.75 -1.12 -1.94
N ASP A 146 11.08 -0.89 -0.82
CA ASP A 146 10.55 -1.93 0.07
C ASP A 146 9.88 -3.06 -0.73
N SER A 147 10.42 -4.28 -0.61
CA SER A 147 10.04 -5.41 -1.44
C SER A 147 8.60 -5.83 -1.18
N HIS A 148 8.11 -5.70 0.07
CA HIS A 148 6.83 -6.26 0.46
C HIS A 148 5.65 -5.48 -0.14
N PHE A 149 5.72 -4.15 -0.21
CA PHE A 149 4.65 -3.35 -0.81
C PHE A 149 4.64 -3.45 -2.34
N ALA A 150 5.83 -3.51 -2.96
CA ALA A 150 5.95 -3.69 -4.40
C ALA A 150 5.39 -5.05 -4.83
N GLU A 151 5.78 -6.12 -4.14
CA GLU A 151 5.30 -7.49 -4.37
C GLU A 151 3.78 -7.60 -4.19
N LEU A 152 3.23 -7.03 -3.10
CA LEU A 152 1.79 -7.06 -2.85
C LEU A 152 1.00 -6.35 -3.95
N LYS A 153 1.50 -5.19 -4.43
CA LYS A 153 0.90 -4.46 -5.55
C LYS A 153 0.98 -5.24 -6.86
N GLU A 154 2.10 -5.89 -7.13
CA GLU A 154 2.27 -6.71 -8.34
C GLU A 154 1.35 -7.92 -8.32
N ALA A 155 1.26 -8.61 -7.18
CA ALA A 155 0.36 -9.73 -6.97
C ALA A 155 -1.11 -9.33 -7.16
N GLU A 156 -1.54 -8.20 -6.61
CA GLU A 156 -2.91 -7.69 -6.77
C GLU A 156 -3.20 -7.33 -8.24
N MET A 157 -2.30 -6.60 -8.90
CA MET A 157 -2.46 -6.29 -10.33
C MET A 157 -2.49 -7.55 -11.20
N LEU A 158 -1.69 -8.56 -10.89
CA LEU A 158 -1.69 -9.83 -11.61
C LEU A 158 -3.02 -10.55 -11.40
N GLN A 159 -3.51 -10.61 -10.16
CA GLN A 159 -4.80 -11.22 -9.83
C GLN A 159 -5.96 -10.52 -10.56
N GLU A 160 -5.98 -9.19 -10.61
CA GLU A 160 -6.97 -8.44 -11.39
C GLU A 160 -6.91 -8.77 -12.89
N ARG A 161 -5.70 -8.84 -13.46
CA ARG A 161 -5.51 -9.21 -14.88
C ARG A 161 -5.98 -10.64 -15.16
N LEU A 162 -5.68 -11.58 -14.28
CA LEU A 162 -6.11 -12.98 -14.40
C LEU A 162 -7.63 -13.11 -14.22
N ASN A 163 -8.22 -12.39 -13.26
CA ASN A 163 -9.67 -12.33 -13.09
C ASN A 163 -10.36 -11.74 -14.33
N LEU A 164 -9.76 -10.72 -14.95
CA LEU A 164 -10.26 -10.16 -16.21
C LEU A 164 -10.22 -11.21 -17.33
N LEU A 165 -9.12 -11.96 -17.46
CA LEU A 165 -9.04 -13.07 -18.43
C LEU A 165 -10.06 -14.17 -18.15
N GLN A 166 -10.27 -14.53 -16.88
CA GLN A 166 -11.27 -15.52 -16.50
C GLN A 166 -12.70 -15.00 -16.76
N SER A 167 -12.97 -13.72 -16.54
CA SER A 167 -14.26 -13.11 -16.88
C SER A 167 -14.52 -13.09 -18.39
N MET A 168 -13.46 -13.13 -19.21
CA MET A 168 -13.53 -13.34 -20.66
C MET A 168 -13.76 -14.82 -21.03
N ASN A 169 -14.40 -15.61 -20.16
CA ASN A 169 -14.68 -17.06 -20.21
C ASN A 169 -15.06 -17.69 -21.58
N PHE A 170 -15.38 -16.89 -22.60
CA PHE A 170 -15.43 -17.30 -24.01
C PHE A 170 -14.10 -17.02 -24.73
N ALA A 171 -12.98 -17.30 -24.06
CA ALA A 171 -11.66 -16.94 -24.55
C ALA A 171 -11.41 -17.52 -25.95
N ASP A 172 -11.80 -18.76 -26.25
CA ASP A 172 -11.60 -19.33 -27.59
C ASP A 172 -12.55 -18.82 -28.68
N GLU A 173 -13.74 -18.30 -28.32
CA GLU A 173 -14.68 -17.70 -29.28
C GLU A 173 -14.37 -16.22 -29.52
N ILE A 174 -13.80 -15.52 -28.53
CA ILE A 174 -13.46 -14.10 -28.61
C ILE A 174 -12.01 -13.91 -29.11
N ILE A 175 -11.09 -14.74 -28.65
CA ILE A 175 -9.67 -14.74 -29.01
C ILE A 175 -9.49 -15.52 -30.30
N GLY A 176 -9.48 -14.81 -31.41
CA GLY A 176 -9.49 -15.36 -32.76
C GLY A 176 -10.51 -14.68 -33.67
N ASN A 177 -11.65 -14.27 -33.10
CA ASN A 177 -12.69 -13.53 -33.83
C ASN A 177 -12.64 -12.01 -33.56
N PHE A 178 -12.49 -11.58 -32.31
CA PHE A 178 -12.53 -10.15 -31.93
C PHE A 178 -11.18 -9.62 -31.43
N TYR A 179 -10.38 -10.43 -30.73
CA TYR A 179 -9.06 -10.05 -30.25
C TYR A 179 -8.01 -11.09 -30.65
N SER A 180 -6.79 -10.65 -30.97
CA SER A 180 -5.67 -11.57 -31.20
C SER A 180 -5.04 -12.01 -29.88
N LYS A 181 -4.41 -13.19 -29.86
CA LYS A 181 -3.65 -13.70 -28.70
C LYS A 181 -2.56 -12.71 -28.27
N GLU A 182 -1.90 -12.11 -29.24
CA GLU A 182 -0.88 -11.08 -29.02
C GLU A 182 -1.46 -9.80 -28.39
N HIS A 183 -2.65 -9.38 -28.82
CA HIS A 183 -3.33 -8.22 -28.25
C HIS A 183 -3.67 -8.43 -26.77
N VAL A 184 -4.14 -9.62 -26.42
CA VAL A 184 -4.44 -10.00 -25.04
C VAL A 184 -3.16 -9.97 -24.19
N ARG A 185 -2.07 -10.62 -24.66
CA ARG A 185 -0.78 -10.63 -23.96
C ARG A 185 -0.20 -9.23 -23.75
N LYS A 186 -0.21 -8.38 -24.78
CA LYS A 186 0.36 -7.03 -24.70
C LYS A 186 -0.52 -6.02 -23.96
N ARG A 187 -1.85 -6.06 -24.11
CA ARG A 187 -2.76 -5.03 -23.57
C ARG A 187 -3.39 -5.39 -22.24
N ILE A 188 -3.76 -6.65 -22.04
CA ILE A 188 -4.41 -7.11 -20.81
C ILE A 188 -3.33 -7.54 -19.82
N LEU A 189 -2.45 -8.47 -20.22
CA LEU A 189 -1.39 -8.96 -19.33
C LEU A 189 -0.22 -7.98 -19.18
N LYS A 190 -0.05 -7.04 -20.12
CA LYS A 190 1.05 -6.06 -20.17
C LYS A 190 2.44 -6.68 -20.21
N GLN A 191 2.57 -7.81 -20.89
CA GLN A 191 3.87 -8.46 -21.11
C GLN A 191 4.69 -7.68 -22.14
N SER A 192 6.00 -7.60 -21.91
CA SER A 192 6.94 -7.05 -22.90
C SER A 192 7.16 -8.04 -24.04
N GLN A 193 7.72 -7.57 -25.16
CA GLN A 193 8.00 -8.45 -26.31
C GLN A 193 9.03 -9.53 -25.94
N GLU A 194 10.05 -9.15 -25.16
CA GLU A 194 11.10 -10.05 -24.69
C GLU A 194 10.53 -11.12 -23.76
N GLU A 195 9.63 -10.75 -22.84
CA GLU A 195 8.93 -11.70 -21.97
C GLU A 195 8.09 -12.70 -22.76
N ILE A 196 7.38 -12.24 -23.81
CA ILE A 196 6.55 -13.14 -24.63
C ILE A 196 7.42 -14.19 -25.31
N GLU A 197 8.55 -13.79 -25.90
CA GLU A 197 9.48 -14.71 -26.58
C GLU A 197 10.13 -15.69 -25.60
N GLN A 198 10.45 -15.23 -24.39
CA GLN A 198 10.98 -16.11 -23.35
C GLN A 198 9.94 -17.13 -22.88
N ILE A 199 8.73 -16.68 -22.58
CA ILE A 199 7.62 -17.55 -22.16
C ILE A 199 7.28 -18.57 -23.24
N ASP A 200 7.25 -18.17 -24.52
CA ASP A 200 6.96 -19.10 -25.60
C ASP A 200 8.06 -20.18 -25.76
N LYS A 201 9.34 -19.81 -25.57
CA LYS A 201 10.44 -20.79 -25.53
C LYS A 201 10.31 -21.75 -24.34
N GLU A 202 9.95 -21.24 -23.17
CA GLU A 202 9.73 -22.04 -21.96
C GLU A 202 8.57 -23.04 -22.18
N ILE A 203 7.45 -22.58 -22.75
CA ILE A 203 6.30 -23.44 -23.10
C ILE A 203 6.68 -24.51 -24.12
N GLU A 204 7.48 -24.18 -25.14
CA GLU A 204 7.96 -25.15 -26.12
C GLU A 204 8.87 -26.21 -25.48
N ALA A 205 9.76 -25.79 -24.58
CA ALA A 205 10.62 -26.69 -23.82
C ALA A 205 9.80 -27.60 -22.89
N GLU A 206 8.78 -27.08 -22.21
CA GLU A 206 7.85 -27.85 -21.38
C GLU A 206 7.05 -28.87 -22.19
N LYS A 207 6.55 -28.49 -23.38
CA LYS A 207 5.87 -29.42 -24.29
C LYS A 207 6.78 -30.53 -24.80
N ALA A 208 8.06 -30.22 -25.03
CA ALA A 208 9.05 -31.21 -25.46
C ALA A 208 9.49 -32.13 -24.30
N ALA A 209 9.48 -31.64 -23.06
CA ALA A 209 9.81 -32.40 -21.86
C ALA A 209 8.61 -33.15 -21.25
N ALA A 210 7.38 -32.82 -21.66
CA ALA A 210 6.18 -33.52 -21.23
C ALA A 210 6.25 -34.99 -21.69
N PRO A 211 6.12 -35.97 -20.78
CA PRO A 211 5.98 -37.36 -21.19
C PRO A 211 4.76 -37.48 -22.10
N ALA A 212 4.89 -38.22 -23.20
CA ALA A 212 3.79 -38.48 -24.12
C ALA A 212 2.58 -38.95 -23.30
N GLU A 213 1.45 -38.26 -23.41
CA GLU A 213 0.21 -38.74 -22.83
C GLU A 213 0.01 -40.19 -23.29
N PRO A 214 -0.38 -41.12 -22.39
CA PRO A 214 -0.75 -42.45 -22.83
C PRO A 214 -1.85 -42.27 -23.88
N GLU A 215 -1.55 -42.66 -25.11
CA GLU A 215 -2.52 -42.59 -26.21
C GLU A 215 -3.76 -43.36 -25.75
N ASP A 216 -4.87 -42.65 -25.49
CA ASP A 216 -6.17 -43.28 -25.35
C ASP A 216 -6.47 -43.94 -26.70
N GLU A 217 -6.18 -45.25 -26.80
CA GLU A 217 -6.28 -46.09 -28.01
C GLU A 217 -7.68 -46.07 -28.65
N PHE A 218 -8.67 -45.46 -28.00
CA PHE A 218 -10.05 -45.36 -28.47
C PHE A 218 -10.36 -44.14 -29.37
N GLN A 219 -9.50 -43.11 -29.44
CA GLN A 219 -9.80 -41.92 -30.26
C GLN A 219 -9.12 -41.89 -31.65
N SER A 220 -8.16 -42.79 -31.92
CA SER A 220 -7.28 -42.67 -33.09
C SER A 220 -7.36 -43.82 -34.10
N PHE A 221 -8.46 -44.59 -34.17
CA PHE A 221 -8.63 -45.53 -35.28
C PHE A 221 -9.00 -44.79 -36.59
N LYS A 222 -7.97 -44.33 -37.33
CA LYS A 222 -8.09 -43.94 -38.74
C LYS A 222 -7.71 -45.14 -39.63
N PRO A 223 -8.66 -45.76 -40.36
CA PRO A 223 -8.36 -46.93 -41.18
C PRO A 223 -7.38 -46.58 -42.31
N LYS A 224 -6.35 -47.43 -42.48
CA LYS A 224 -5.19 -47.25 -43.39
C LYS A 224 -5.50 -47.29 -44.90
N SER A 225 -6.76 -47.33 -45.33
CA SER A 225 -7.10 -47.12 -46.75
C SER A 225 -8.23 -46.10 -46.89
N GLY A 226 -7.90 -44.97 -47.50
CA GLY A 226 -8.77 -43.81 -47.62
C GLY A 226 -10.05 -44.11 -48.42
N LYS A 227 -11.13 -44.38 -47.69
CA LYS A 227 -12.49 -43.85 -47.83
C LYS A 227 -13.39 -44.65 -46.87
N PRO A 228 -14.24 -44.02 -46.04
CA PRO A 228 -15.24 -44.75 -45.28
C PRO A 228 -16.11 -45.58 -46.24
N LEU A 229 -16.40 -46.83 -45.87
CA LEU A 229 -17.28 -47.71 -46.64
C LEU A 229 -18.59 -46.97 -46.93
N LYS A 230 -18.94 -46.79 -48.21
CA LYS A 230 -20.20 -46.15 -48.62
C LYS A 230 -21.37 -46.79 -47.87
N GLU A 231 -22.26 -45.95 -47.32
CA GLU A 231 -23.37 -46.33 -46.42
C GLU A 231 -24.26 -47.47 -46.97
N SER A 232 -24.39 -47.59 -48.29
CA SER A 232 -25.13 -48.68 -48.93
C SER A 232 -24.57 -50.07 -48.68
N LYS A 233 -23.25 -50.22 -48.49
CA LYS A 233 -22.63 -51.50 -48.13
C LYS A 233 -22.82 -51.84 -46.65
N ILE A 234 -22.98 -50.84 -45.79
CA ILE A 234 -23.22 -51.01 -44.35
C ILE A 234 -24.65 -51.48 -44.11
N HIS A 235 -25.62 -50.97 -44.87
CA HIS A 235 -27.03 -51.40 -44.81
C HIS A 235 -27.20 -52.87 -45.23
N ASN A 236 -26.62 -53.27 -46.38
CA ASN A 236 -26.64 -54.66 -46.84
C ASN A 236 -25.92 -55.64 -45.89
N LEU A 237 -24.93 -55.17 -45.12
CA LEU A 237 -24.27 -56.00 -44.12
C LEU A 237 -25.18 -56.22 -42.90
N LYS A 238 -25.89 -55.17 -42.44
CA LYS A 238 -26.84 -55.28 -41.34
C LYS A 238 -28.01 -56.19 -41.67
N GLU A 239 -28.56 -56.10 -42.88
CA GLU A 239 -29.65 -57.00 -43.33
C GLU A 239 -29.21 -58.47 -43.45
N ARG A 240 -27.95 -58.72 -43.85
CA ARG A 240 -27.42 -60.09 -43.92
C ARG A 240 -27.11 -60.67 -42.53
N ILE A 241 -26.82 -59.84 -41.54
CA ILE A 241 -26.60 -60.27 -40.16
C ILE A 241 -27.94 -60.51 -39.45
N SER A 242 -28.98 -59.71 -39.74
CA SER A 242 -30.31 -59.91 -39.16
C SER A 242 -31.05 -61.13 -39.71
N ASN A 243 -30.72 -61.62 -40.91
CA ASN A 243 -31.34 -62.80 -41.53
C ASN A 243 -30.64 -64.14 -41.20
N VAL A 244 -29.66 -64.15 -40.29
CA VAL A 244 -28.98 -65.38 -39.82
C VAL A 244 -29.29 -65.65 -38.33
N GLY A 245 -30.30 -64.99 -37.78
CA GLY A 245 -30.90 -65.28 -36.48
C GLY A 245 -32.18 -66.08 -36.61
#